data_AF-A0A7G5ZB09-F1
#
_entry.id   AF-A0A7G5ZB09-F1
#
_cell.length_a   1.000
_cell.length_b   1.000
_cell.length_c   1.000
_cell.angle_alpha   90.00
_cell.angle_beta   90.00
_cell.angle_gamma   90.00
#
_symmetry.space_group_name_H-M   'P 1'
#
loop_
_entity.id
_entity.type
_entity.pdbx_description
1 polymer ?
#
loop_
_entity_poly.entity_id
_entity_poly.type
_entity_poly.pdbx_seq_one_letter_code
_entity_poly.pdbx_strand_id
1 'polypeptide(L)' 'MSGNQADPRTDSYTAARVNDALNILRKDGMNPALEFMQLVGVPRRVAMRVLSLPEQQRCADRRRAAR' A
#
# COMPACT_ATOMS: atom_id res chain seq x y z
N MET A 1 -24.92 -23.87 7.09
CA MET A 1 -24.24 -23.16 5.98
C MET A 1 -22.88 -22.73 6.49
N SER A 2 -21.86 -23.56 6.23
CA SER A 2 -20.50 -23.44 6.79
C SER A 2 -19.79 -22.19 6.29
N GLY A 3 -19.01 -21.56 7.17
CA GLY A 3 -18.29 -20.31 6.92
C GLY A 3 -17.26 -20.45 5.80
N ASN A 4 -17.44 -19.67 4.75
CA ASN A 4 -16.41 -19.43 3.75
C ASN A 4 -15.51 -18.30 4.26
N GLN A 5 -14.59 -18.63 5.18
CA GLN A 5 -13.48 -17.76 5.51
C GLN A 5 -12.67 -17.56 4.23
N ALA A 6 -12.75 -16.35 3.65
CA ALA A 6 -11.86 -15.95 2.57
C ALA A 6 -10.43 -16.14 3.04
N ASP A 7 -9.72 -17.08 2.41
CA ASP A 7 -8.38 -17.48 2.81
C ASP A 7 -7.44 -16.26 2.67
N PRO A 8 -6.80 -15.78 3.76
CA PRO A 8 -5.93 -14.60 3.72
C PRO A 8 -4.65 -14.81 2.91
N ARG A 9 -4.40 -16.02 2.39
CA ARG A 9 -3.28 -16.36 1.52
C ARG A 9 -3.54 -16.08 0.02
N THR A 10 -4.76 -15.69 -0.36
CA THR A 10 -5.20 -15.71 -1.77
C THR A 10 -5.41 -14.34 -2.41
N ASP A 11 -4.94 -13.26 -1.80
CA ASP A 11 -4.94 -11.96 -2.49
C ASP A 11 -3.55 -11.52 -2.92
N SER A 12 -2.86 -12.42 -3.64
CA SER A 12 -1.60 -12.14 -4.33
C SER A 12 -1.74 -10.97 -5.30
N TYR A 13 -2.93 -10.80 -5.88
CA TYR A 13 -3.29 -9.64 -6.68
C TYR A 13 -3.24 -8.36 -5.86
N THR A 14 -3.98 -8.26 -4.75
CA THR A 14 -3.96 -7.10 -3.85
C THR A 14 -2.57 -6.87 -3.29
N ALA A 15 -1.81 -7.91 -2.94
CA ALA A 15 -0.42 -7.76 -2.49
C ALA A 15 0.48 -7.13 -3.57
N ALA A 16 0.34 -7.55 -4.83
CA ALA A 16 1.06 -6.94 -5.95
C ALA A 16 0.66 -5.47 -6.15
N ARG A 17 -0.64 -5.14 -6.11
CA ARG A 17 -1.11 -3.75 -6.23
C ARG A 17 -0.68 -2.88 -5.04
N VAL A 18 -0.63 -3.43 -3.84
CA VAL A 18 -0.08 -2.74 -2.67
C VAL A 18 1.40 -2.46 -2.88
N ASN A 19 2.17 -3.41 -3.40
CA ASN A 19 3.58 -3.21 -3.70
C ASN A 19 3.80 -2.13 -4.78
N ASP A 20 2.98 -2.09 -5.82
CA ASP A 20 2.99 -1.02 -6.84
C ASP A 20 2.73 0.35 -6.20
N ALA A 21 1.70 0.46 -5.36
CA ALA A 21 1.37 1.69 -4.65
C ALA A 21 2.50 2.17 -3.73
N LEU A 22 3.22 1.25 -3.07
CA LEU A 22 4.39 1.58 -2.27
C LEU A 22 5.56 2.08 -3.12
N ASN A 23 5.69 1.62 -4.36
CA ASN A 23 6.68 2.17 -5.29
C ASN A 23 6.30 3.59 -5.73
N ILE A 24 5.01 3.85 -6.01
CA ILE A 24 4.49 5.19 -6.31
C ILE A 24 4.72 6.13 -5.12
N LEU A 25 4.44 5.67 -3.88
CA LEU A 25 4.66 6.43 -2.65
C LEU A 25 6.11 6.92 -2.54
N ARG A 26 7.07 6.08 -2.93
CA ARG A 26 8.52 6.41 -2.87
C ARG A 26 8.99 7.32 -3.99
N LYS A 27 8.33 7.31 -5.15
CA LYS A 27 8.72 8.08 -6.34
C LYS A 27 8.00 9.43 -6.41
N ASP A 28 6.69 9.40 -6.27
CA ASP A 28 5.78 10.51 -6.59
C ASP A 28 5.07 11.05 -5.34
N GLY A 29 5.07 10.28 -4.24
CA GLY A 29 4.56 10.70 -2.93
C GLY A 29 3.20 10.11 -2.56
N MET A 30 2.65 10.59 -1.45
CA MET A 30 1.47 10.00 -0.79
C MET A 30 0.19 10.08 -1.62
N ASN A 31 -0.07 11.24 -2.22
CA ASN A 31 -1.32 11.50 -2.94
C ASN A 31 -1.52 10.55 -4.16
N PRO A 32 -0.55 10.43 -5.08
CA PRO A 32 -0.70 9.51 -6.23
C PRO A 32 -0.75 8.02 -5.80
N ALA A 33 -0.09 7.65 -4.70
CA ALA A 33 -0.15 6.28 -4.18
C ALA A 33 -1.55 5.95 -3.61
N LEU A 34 -2.19 6.91 -2.95
CA LEU A 34 -3.55 6.76 -2.42
C LEU A 34 -4.58 6.65 -3.55
N GLU A 35 -4.47 7.52 -4.56
CA GLU A 35 -5.34 7.48 -5.74
C GLU A 35 -5.22 6.14 -6.47
N PHE A 36 -4.00 5.64 -6.66
CA PHE A 36 -3.78 4.33 -7.25
C PHE A 36 -4.43 3.20 -6.45
N MET A 37 -4.27 3.18 -5.13
CA MET A 37 -4.92 2.18 -4.28
C MET A 37 -6.45 2.23 -4.39
N GLN A 38 -7.04 3.43 -4.46
CA GLN A 38 -8.48 3.57 -4.65
C GLN A 38 -8.94 3.09 -6.04
N LEU A 39 -8.16 3.35 -7.09
CA LEU A 39 -8.44 2.90 -8.46
C LEU A 39 -8.45 1.37 -8.59
N VAL A 40 -7.61 0.68 -7.81
CA VAL A 40 -7.56 -0.80 -7.81
C VAL A 40 -8.62 -1.43 -6.89
N GLY A 41 -9.47 -0.62 -6.26
CA GLY A 41 -10.54 -1.07 -5.38
C GLY A 41 -10.14 -1.23 -3.92
N VAL A 42 -8.94 -0.80 -3.52
CA VAL A 42 -8.55 -0.80 -2.10
C VAL A 42 -9.24 0.37 -1.39
N PRO A 43 -10.00 0.11 -0.30
CA PRO A 43 -10.69 1.17 0.41
C PRO A 43 -9.72 2.18 1.01
N ARG A 44 -10.09 3.47 1.00
CA ARG A 44 -9.28 4.57 1.53
C ARG A 44 -8.72 4.32 2.93
N ARG A 45 -9.51 3.70 3.83
CA ARG A 45 -9.07 3.38 5.19
C ARG A 45 -7.91 2.37 5.20
N VAL A 46 -7.97 1.35 4.34
CA VAL A 46 -6.91 0.34 4.19
C VAL A 46 -5.70 0.98 3.54
N ALA A 47 -5.90 1.74 2.46
CA ALA A 47 -4.83 2.44 1.75
C ALA A 47 -4.05 3.39 2.67
N MET A 48 -4.74 4.25 3.42
CA MET A 48 -4.12 5.14 4.39
C MET A 48 -3.35 4.36 5.46
N ARG A 49 -3.92 3.26 5.99
CA ARG A 49 -3.21 2.44 6.96
C ARG A 49 -1.90 1.93 6.39
N VAL A 50 -1.91 1.36 5.18
CA VAL A 50 -0.74 0.79 4.48
C VAL A 50 0.31 1.85 4.16
N LEU A 51 -0.10 2.97 3.58
CA LEU A 51 0.81 4.04 3.15
C LEU A 51 1.40 4.80 4.34
N SER A 52 0.67 4.88 5.46
CA SER A 52 1.13 5.52 6.69
C SER A 52 1.92 4.58 7.63
N LEU A 53 2.22 3.33 7.26
CA LEU A 53 3.03 2.46 8.14
C LEU A 53 4.43 3.08 8.38
N PRO A 54 4.93 3.08 9.63
CA PRO A 54 6.25 3.61 9.95
C PRO A 54 7.38 2.94 9.17
N GLU A 55 7.20 1.67 8.81
CA GLU A 55 8.18 0.89 8.04
C GLU A 55 8.41 1.46 6.63
N GLN A 56 7.37 2.02 6.02
CA GLN A 56 7.48 2.68 4.71
C GLN A 56 8.07 4.09 4.84
N GLN A 57 7.75 4.79 5.93
CA GLN A 57 8.28 6.12 6.22
C GLN A 57 9.79 6.10 6.51
N ARG A 58 10.29 5.13 7.29
CA ARG A 58 11.73 4.99 7.59
C ARG A 58 12.57 4.70 6.34
N CYS A 59 12.00 4.00 5.35
CA CYS A 59 12.71 3.67 4.11
C CYS A 59 12.77 4.88 3.16
N ALA A 60 11.74 5.72 3.16
CA ALA A 60 11.73 6.99 2.44
C ALA A 60 12.68 8.02 3.09
N ASP A 61 12.71 8.08 4.42
CA ASP A 61 13.53 9.03 5.18
C ASP A 61 15.04 8.78 4.98
N ARG A 62 15.49 7.52 4.96
CA ARG A 62 16.90 7.18 4.68
C ARG A 62 17.42 7.67 3.34
N ARG A 63 16.54 7.79 2.32
CA ARG A 63 16.95 8.36 1.02
C ARG A 63 16.98 9.87 1.03
N ARG A 64 16.21 10.52 1.91
CA ARG A 64 16.17 11.98 2.04
C ARG A 64 17.32 12.51 2.89
N ALA A 65 17.83 11.72 3.83
CA ALA A 65 19.01 12.03 4.63
C ALA A 65 20.36 11.84 3.89
N ALA A 66 20.34 11.40 2.63
CA ALA A 66 21.52 11.23 1.78
C ALA A 66 21.69 12.37 0.75
N ARG A 67 21.27 13.59 1.11
CA ARG A 67 21.49 14.79 0.30
C ARG A 67 22.12 15.90 1.13
#